data_AF-A0A9E6QTD2-F1
#
_entry.id   AF-A0A9E6QTD2-F1
#
_cell.length_a   1.000
_cell.length_b   1.000
_cell.length_c   1.000
_cell.angle_alpha   90.00
_cell.angle_beta   90.00
_cell.angle_gamma   90.00
#
_symmetry.space_group_name_H-M   'P 1'
#
loop_
_entity.id
_entity.type
_entity.pdbx_description
1 polymer ?
#
loop_
_entity_poly.entity_id
_entity_poly.type
_entity_poly.pdbx_seq_one_letter_code
_entity_poly.pdbx_strand_id
1 'polypeptide(L)'
;MFDHATDRREYEVAERYPDMLPEIAIAIAPVDSPVAQPEARGFELPGRIWVAMIACYGLFLASMFAALGGSGKAAFGIAISLVYVTVFFAVARVLIAQNPGAKQSVLDRDGFLMTHFGPMDRKAVYGQILVVPLAVALFGLAVAIIIALSGAAI
;
A
#
# COMPACT_ATOMS: atom_id res chain seq x y z
N MET A 1 -9.44 -25.19 -30.97
CA MET A 1 -10.84 -25.63 -30.79
C MET A 1 -10.84 -26.55 -29.59
N PHE A 2 -11.20 -26.03 -28.42
CA PHE A 2 -11.15 -26.76 -27.14
C PHE A 2 -12.50 -27.46 -26.92
N ASP A 3 -12.43 -28.71 -26.49
CA ASP A 3 -13.54 -29.65 -26.35
C ASP A 3 -14.40 -29.33 -25.11
N HIS A 4 -15.70 -29.12 -25.32
CA HIS A 4 -16.70 -28.77 -24.30
C HIS A 4 -17.24 -29.99 -23.51
N ALA A 5 -16.62 -31.16 -23.62
CA ALA A 5 -17.13 -32.40 -23.02
C ALA A 5 -17.10 -32.45 -21.47
N THR A 6 -16.49 -31.49 -20.78
CA THR A 6 -16.33 -31.53 -19.31
C THR A 6 -17.48 -30.88 -18.53
N ASP A 7 -18.39 -30.17 -19.20
CA ASP A 7 -19.50 -29.44 -18.56
C ASP A 7 -20.70 -30.35 -18.20
N ARG A 8 -20.80 -31.53 -18.82
CA ARG A 8 -21.99 -32.38 -18.71
C ARG A 8 -22.18 -33.01 -17.32
N ARG A 9 -21.13 -33.05 -16.49
CA ARG A 9 -21.17 -33.65 -15.15
C ARG A 9 -21.87 -32.78 -14.10
N GLU A 10 -21.90 -31.46 -14.29
CA GLU A 10 -22.55 -30.55 -13.33
C GLU A 10 -24.07 -30.68 -13.38
N TYR A 11 -24.64 -30.93 -14.57
CA TYR A 11 -26.08 -31.16 -14.74
C TYR A 11 -26.54 -32.53 -14.24
N GLU A 12 -25.68 -33.55 -14.30
CA GLU A 12 -26.01 -34.91 -13.86
C GLU A 12 -26.10 -35.04 -12.33
N VAL A 13 -25.35 -34.19 -11.60
CA VAL A 13 -25.43 -34.10 -10.13
C VAL A 13 -26.72 -33.39 -9.68
N ALA A 14 -27.12 -32.34 -10.41
CA ALA A 14 -28.36 -31.59 -10.15
C ALA A 14 -29.63 -32.45 -10.32
N GLU A 15 -29.60 -33.41 -11.26
CA GLU A 15 -30.72 -34.30 -11.53
C GLU A 15 -30.82 -35.47 -10.54
N ARG A 16 -29.68 -35.95 -10.01
CA ARG A 16 -29.62 -37.14 -9.13
C ARG A 16 -29.90 -36.83 -7.65
N TYR A 17 -29.70 -35.59 -7.20
CA TYR A 17 -29.88 -35.18 -5.80
C TYR A 17 -30.60 -33.83 -5.70
N PRO A 18 -31.91 -33.76 -6.03
CA PRO A 18 -32.68 -32.52 -5.97
C PRO A 18 -32.72 -31.91 -4.56
N ASP A 19 -32.54 -32.74 -3.53
CA ASP A 19 -32.57 -32.34 -2.12
C ASP A 19 -31.24 -31.75 -1.60
N MET A 20 -30.14 -31.85 -2.37
CA MET A 20 -28.84 -31.26 -2.04
C MET A 20 -28.60 -29.90 -2.70
N LEU A 21 -29.45 -29.51 -3.64
CA LEU A 21 -29.42 -28.15 -4.17
C LEU A 21 -30.01 -27.25 -3.08
N PRO A 22 -29.29 -26.21 -2.62
CA PRO A 22 -29.93 -25.20 -1.78
C PRO A 22 -31.15 -24.72 -2.55
N GLU A 23 -32.30 -24.67 -1.88
CA GLU A 23 -33.53 -24.13 -2.46
C GLU A 23 -33.21 -22.68 -2.84
N ILE A 24 -32.77 -22.46 -4.08
CA ILE A 24 -32.62 -21.12 -4.63
C ILE A 24 -34.05 -20.70 -4.93
N ALA A 25 -34.79 -20.44 -3.85
CA ALA A 25 -35.81 -19.42 -3.86
C ALA A 25 -35.09 -18.20 -4.40
N ILE A 26 -35.28 -17.94 -5.70
CA ILE A 26 -35.07 -16.62 -6.26
C ILE A 26 -36.10 -15.76 -5.55
N ALA A 27 -35.75 -15.38 -4.33
CA ALA A 27 -36.39 -14.30 -3.63
C ALA A 27 -36.14 -13.11 -4.54
N ILE A 28 -37.17 -12.76 -5.31
CA ILE A 28 -37.36 -11.39 -5.75
C ILE A 28 -37.66 -10.57 -4.47
N ALA A 29 -36.72 -10.59 -3.53
CA ALA A 29 -36.60 -9.54 -2.56
C ALA A 29 -36.25 -8.30 -3.38
N PRO A 30 -36.75 -7.10 -3.01
CA PRO A 30 -36.16 -5.89 -3.52
C PRO A 30 -34.67 -6.02 -3.20
N VAL A 31 -33.86 -6.13 -4.23
CA VAL A 31 -32.42 -6.05 -4.10
C VAL A 31 -32.17 -4.58 -3.76
N ASP A 32 -32.38 -4.22 -2.49
CA ASP A 32 -31.54 -3.23 -1.83
C ASP A 32 -30.16 -3.87 -1.79
N SER A 33 -29.52 -3.96 -2.96
CA SER A 33 -28.08 -4.06 -3.04
C SER A 33 -27.59 -2.92 -2.16
N PRO A 34 -26.83 -3.20 -1.08
CA PRO A 34 -26.18 -2.11 -0.38
C PRO A 34 -25.43 -1.36 -1.48
N VAL A 35 -25.81 -0.09 -1.70
CA VAL A 35 -25.16 0.78 -2.67
C VAL A 35 -23.68 0.58 -2.44
N ALA A 36 -22.97 0.03 -3.45
CA ALA A 36 -21.56 -0.25 -3.34
C ALA A 36 -20.92 1.03 -2.81
N GLN A 37 -20.43 1.00 -1.56
CA GLN A 37 -19.87 2.19 -0.96
C GLN A 37 -18.77 2.65 -1.90
N PRO A 38 -18.74 3.94 -2.30
CA PRO A 38 -17.68 4.44 -3.15
C PRO A 38 -16.38 4.00 -2.52
N GLU A 39 -15.60 3.19 -3.24
CA GLU A 39 -14.25 2.82 -2.85
C GLU A 39 -13.55 4.09 -2.36
N ALA A 40 -12.98 4.05 -1.15
CA ALA A 40 -12.38 5.23 -0.55
C ALA A 40 -11.34 5.77 -1.53
N ARG A 41 -11.67 6.88 -2.21
CA ARG A 41 -10.90 7.45 -3.33
C ARG A 41 -9.68 8.21 -2.82
N GLY A 42 -8.88 7.59 -1.97
CA GLY A 42 -7.67 8.19 -1.41
C GLY A 42 -6.96 7.26 -0.43
N PHE A 43 -5.63 7.45 -0.32
CA PHE A 43 -4.87 6.93 0.81
C PHE A 43 -5.33 7.68 2.07
N GLU A 44 -6.17 7.04 2.89
CA GLU A 44 -6.62 7.57 4.19
C GLU A 44 -5.49 7.56 5.24
N LEU A 45 -4.29 8.01 4.89
CA LEU A 45 -3.16 8.08 5.79
C LEU A 45 -3.13 9.43 6.53
N PRO A 46 -2.96 9.43 7.86
CA PRO A 46 -2.75 10.64 8.63
C PRO A 46 -1.53 11.42 8.13
N GLY A 47 -1.60 12.75 8.18
CA GLY A 47 -0.49 13.62 7.74
C GLY A 47 0.86 13.30 8.42
N ARG A 48 0.85 12.82 9.67
CA ARG A 48 2.05 12.36 10.37
C ARG A 48 2.78 11.20 9.69
N ILE A 49 2.04 10.27 9.07
CA ILE A 49 2.64 9.13 8.35
C ILE A 49 3.32 9.64 7.08
N TRP A 50 2.68 10.56 6.35
CA TRP A 50 3.28 11.19 5.17
C TRP A 50 4.60 11.88 5.52
N VAL A 51 4.62 12.67 6.60
CA VAL A 51 5.86 13.34 7.06
C VAL A 51 6.93 12.32 7.44
N ALA A 52 6.56 11.26 8.17
CA ALA A 52 7.51 10.20 8.55
C ALA A 52 8.10 9.46 7.33
N MET A 53 7.29 9.17 6.31
CA MET A 53 7.76 8.56 5.07
C MET A 53 8.72 9.48 4.33
N ILE A 54 8.37 10.76 4.16
CA ILE A 54 9.24 11.76 3.52
C ILE A 54 10.56 11.88 4.27
N ALA A 55 10.53 11.90 5.61
CA ALA A 55 11.73 11.95 6.43
C ALA A 55 12.64 10.73 6.22
N CYS A 56 12.08 9.52 6.09
CA CYS A 56 12.86 8.31 5.79
C CYS A 56 13.59 8.42 4.44
N TYR A 57 12.88 8.83 3.38
CA TYR A 57 13.50 9.01 2.07
C TYR A 57 14.52 10.15 2.05
N GLY A 58 14.24 11.25 2.75
CA GLY A 58 15.19 12.35 2.92
C GLY A 58 16.47 11.88 3.62
N LEU A 59 16.34 11.11 4.70
CA LEU A 59 17.48 10.52 5.41
C LEU A 59 18.28 9.57 4.51
N PHE A 60 17.61 8.70 3.75
CA PHE A 60 18.26 7.81 2.80
C PHE A 60 19.07 8.61 1.75
N LEU A 61 18.44 9.57 1.08
CA LEU A 61 19.08 10.37 0.04
C LEU A 61 20.25 11.20 0.58
N ALA A 62 20.08 11.81 1.76
CA ALA A 62 21.13 12.56 2.42
C ALA A 62 22.32 11.66 2.80
N SER A 63 22.04 10.46 3.33
CA SER A 63 23.09 9.48 3.68
C SER A 63 23.85 9.01 2.43
N MET A 64 23.13 8.68 1.35
CA MET A 64 23.75 8.30 0.08
C MET A 64 24.57 9.43 -0.54
N PHE A 65 24.09 10.66 -0.46
CA PHE A 65 24.82 11.82 -0.99
C PHE A 65 26.09 12.09 -0.19
N ALA A 66 26.03 12.05 1.13
CA ALA A 66 27.21 12.21 1.98
C ALA A 66 28.24 11.09 1.75
N ALA A 67 27.77 9.88 1.46
CA ALA A 67 28.62 8.70 1.35
C ALA A 67 29.22 8.49 -0.06
N LEU A 68 28.48 8.83 -1.11
CA LEU A 68 28.85 8.55 -2.51
C LEU A 68 28.90 9.80 -3.40
N GLY A 69 28.54 10.98 -2.90
CA GLY A 69 28.38 12.21 -3.70
C GLY A 69 29.64 12.73 -4.38
N GLY A 70 30.83 12.31 -3.95
CA GLY A 70 32.11 12.65 -4.58
C GLY A 70 32.27 12.11 -6.01
N SER A 71 31.53 11.05 -6.38
CA SER A 71 31.52 10.50 -7.74
C SER A 71 30.36 11.08 -8.56
N GLY A 72 30.67 11.76 -9.67
CA GLY A 72 29.66 12.35 -10.55
C GLY A 72 28.61 11.35 -11.07
N LYS A 73 28.97 10.07 -11.21
CA LYS A 73 28.02 9.00 -11.61
C LYS A 73 27.05 8.66 -10.48
N ALA A 74 27.53 8.60 -9.24
CA ALA A 74 26.68 8.32 -8.09
C ALA A 74 25.77 9.51 -7.76
N ALA A 75 26.28 10.74 -7.85
CA ALA A 75 25.48 11.95 -7.72
C ALA A 75 24.33 12.00 -8.73
N PHE A 76 24.57 11.61 -9.98
CA PHE A 76 23.52 11.51 -10.99
C PHE A 76 22.42 10.49 -10.64
N GLY A 77 22.80 9.30 -10.15
CA GLY A 77 21.84 8.29 -9.68
C GLY A 77 21.00 8.77 -8.50
N ILE A 78 21.61 9.51 -7.57
CA ILE A 78 20.91 10.13 -6.42
C ILE A 78 19.93 11.21 -6.92
N ALA A 79 20.32 12.02 -7.90
CA ALA A 79 19.45 13.04 -8.49
C ALA A 79 18.21 12.41 -9.16
N ILE A 80 18.38 11.32 -9.92
CA ILE A 80 17.25 10.59 -10.50
C ILE A 80 16.34 10.05 -9.40
N SER A 81 16.93 9.49 -8.35
CA SER A 81 16.18 8.95 -7.21
C SER A 81 15.36 10.05 -6.51
N LEU A 82 15.94 11.24 -6.33
CA LEU A 82 15.25 12.41 -5.78
C LEU A 82 14.05 12.83 -6.66
N VAL A 83 14.22 12.87 -7.98
CA VAL A 83 13.13 13.18 -8.92
C VAL A 83 12.03 12.13 -8.80
N TYR A 84 12.39 10.84 -8.75
CA TYR A 84 11.41 9.76 -8.66
C TYR A 84 10.60 9.82 -7.36
N VAL A 85 11.27 10.02 -6.22
CA VAL A 85 10.62 10.22 -4.92
C VAL A 85 9.68 11.44 -4.97
N THR A 86 10.14 12.54 -5.56
CA THR A 86 9.32 13.76 -5.70
C THR A 86 8.06 13.50 -6.53
N VAL A 87 8.19 12.81 -7.67
CA VAL A 87 7.04 12.44 -8.52
C VAL A 87 6.07 11.53 -7.76
N PHE A 88 6.57 10.52 -7.06
CA PHE A 88 5.74 9.62 -6.26
C PHE A 88 4.86 10.38 -5.27
N PHE A 89 5.47 11.25 -4.45
CA PHE A 89 4.72 12.05 -3.46
C PHE A 89 3.83 13.12 -4.11
N ALA A 90 4.24 13.71 -5.23
CA ALA A 90 3.44 14.70 -5.95
C ALA A 90 2.17 14.06 -6.55
N VAL A 91 2.29 12.91 -7.20
CA VAL A 91 1.15 12.17 -7.75
C VAL A 91 0.19 11.75 -6.64
N ALA A 92 0.72 11.22 -5.53
CA ALA A 92 -0.11 10.87 -4.38
C ALA A 92 -0.87 12.09 -3.82
N ARG A 93 -0.21 13.25 -3.71
CA ARG A 93 -0.84 14.50 -3.27
C ARG A 93 -1.96 14.94 -4.22
N VAL A 94 -1.73 14.87 -5.54
CA VAL A 94 -2.75 15.20 -6.54
C VAL A 94 -3.96 14.27 -6.42
N LEU A 95 -3.72 12.97 -6.25
CA LEU A 95 -4.79 11.98 -6.08
C LEU A 95 -5.63 12.25 -4.82
N ILE A 96 -4.99 12.57 -3.69
CA ILE A 96 -5.70 12.93 -2.45
C ILE A 96 -6.52 14.21 -2.64
N ALA A 97 -5.98 15.20 -3.36
CA ALA A 97 -6.67 16.47 -3.61
C ALA A 97 -7.95 16.30 -4.46
N GLN A 98 -8.10 15.20 -5.21
CA GLN A 98 -9.30 14.91 -5.99
C GLN A 98 -10.48 14.45 -5.13
N ASN A 99 -10.29 14.23 -3.82
CA ASN A 99 -11.36 13.83 -2.89
C ASN A 99 -11.49 14.80 -1.69
N PRO A 100 -11.95 16.06 -1.92
CA PRO A 100 -12.02 17.09 -0.88
C PRO A 100 -13.05 16.80 0.23
N GLY A 101 -13.93 15.80 0.05
CA GLY A 101 -14.94 15.37 1.02
C GLY A 101 -14.52 14.19 1.90
N ALA A 102 -13.28 13.71 1.79
CA ALA A 102 -12.80 12.59 2.58
C ALA A 102 -12.85 12.93 4.09
N LYS A 103 -13.62 12.14 4.86
CA LYS A 103 -13.66 12.23 6.32
C LYS A 103 -12.26 11.96 6.89
N GLN A 104 -11.97 12.46 8.10
CA GLN A 104 -10.72 12.18 8.82
C GLN A 104 -10.31 10.71 8.69
N SER A 105 -9.01 10.50 8.47
CA SER A 105 -8.39 9.18 8.36
C SER A 105 -8.92 8.24 9.44
N VAL A 106 -9.29 7.01 9.06
CA VAL A 106 -9.76 5.99 10.01
C VAL A 106 -8.68 5.68 11.07
N LEU A 107 -7.39 5.92 10.75
CA LEU A 107 -6.27 5.81 11.69
C LEU A 107 -6.18 6.95 12.73
N ASP A 108 -6.89 8.07 12.51
CA ASP A 108 -6.99 9.19 13.44
C ASP A 108 -8.25 9.14 14.32
N ARG A 109 -9.25 8.30 13.98
CA ARG A 109 -10.48 8.12 14.79
C ARG A 109 -10.22 7.18 15.95
N ASP A 110 -10.76 7.44 17.15
CA ASP A 110 -10.65 6.56 18.33
C ASP A 110 -11.32 5.16 18.15
N GLY A 111 -10.69 4.08 18.63
CA GLY A 111 -11.06 2.66 18.38
C GLY A 111 -10.07 1.79 17.57
N PHE A 112 -10.38 0.49 17.44
CA PHE A 112 -9.63 -0.46 16.61
C PHE A 112 -9.94 -0.28 15.12
N LEU A 113 -8.96 -0.55 14.24
CA LEU A 113 -9.23 -0.62 12.81
C LEU A 113 -9.91 -1.96 12.50
N MET A 114 -11.16 -1.92 12.04
CA MET A 114 -11.85 -3.13 11.62
C MET A 114 -11.31 -3.57 10.25
N THR A 115 -10.63 -4.72 10.22
CA THR A 115 -10.17 -5.36 8.98
C THR A 115 -11.05 -6.57 8.66
N HIS A 116 -10.93 -7.12 7.45
CA HIS A 116 -11.62 -8.36 7.08
C HIS A 116 -11.31 -9.54 8.03
N PHE A 117 -10.12 -9.54 8.65
CA PHE A 117 -9.67 -10.56 9.58
C PHE A 117 -9.90 -10.20 11.06
N GLY A 118 -10.65 -9.12 11.33
CA GLY A 118 -10.95 -8.65 12.68
C GLY A 118 -10.26 -7.34 13.06
N PRO A 119 -10.41 -6.89 14.32
CA PRO A 119 -9.86 -5.63 14.79
C PRO A 119 -8.33 -5.67 14.84
N MET A 120 -7.69 -4.69 14.20
CA MET A 120 -6.24 -4.50 14.21
C MET A 120 -5.88 -3.24 15.02
N ASP A 121 -4.84 -3.36 15.85
CA ASP A 121 -4.29 -2.23 16.58
C ASP A 121 -3.65 -1.22 15.61
N ARG A 122 -3.79 0.07 15.91
CA ARG A 122 -3.24 1.13 15.07
C ARG A 122 -1.74 1.00 14.92
N LYS A 123 -1.02 0.73 16.02
CA LYS A 123 0.44 0.68 16.02
C LYS A 123 0.96 -0.40 15.07
N ALA A 124 0.24 -1.51 14.94
CA ALA A 124 0.56 -2.55 13.96
C ALA A 124 0.43 -2.02 12.52
N VAL A 125 -0.62 -1.26 12.22
CA VAL A 125 -0.82 -0.63 10.90
C VAL A 125 0.26 0.43 10.62
N TYR A 126 0.61 1.28 11.60
CA TYR A 126 1.75 2.20 11.48
C TYR A 126 3.04 1.45 11.17
N GLY A 127 3.29 0.35 11.88
CA GLY A 127 4.44 -0.52 11.66
C GLY A 127 4.48 -1.05 10.23
N GLN A 128 3.37 -1.58 9.72
CA GLN A 128 3.29 -2.11 8.35
C GLN A 128 3.57 -1.06 7.28
N ILE A 129 3.09 0.17 7.46
CA ILE A 129 3.30 1.25 6.50
C ILE A 129 4.75 1.75 6.56
N LEU A 130 5.32 1.86 7.76
CA LEU A 130 6.64 2.47 7.96
C LEU A 130 7.80 1.49 7.90
N VAL A 131 7.57 0.17 7.95
CA VAL A 131 8.66 -0.82 7.96
C VAL A 131 9.56 -0.72 6.72
N VAL A 132 8.98 -0.58 5.53
CA VAL A 132 9.74 -0.50 4.28
C VAL A 132 10.51 0.82 4.18
N PRO A 133 9.89 2.01 4.34
CA PRO A 133 10.63 3.27 4.34
C PRO A 133 11.74 3.32 5.39
N LEU A 134 11.48 2.82 6.60
CA LEU A 134 12.45 2.80 7.68
C LEU A 134 13.64 1.88 7.34
N ALA A 135 13.39 0.70 6.79
CA ALA A 135 14.45 -0.21 6.36
C ALA A 135 15.35 0.43 5.29
N VAL A 136 14.77 1.13 4.32
CA VAL A 136 15.53 1.87 3.29
C VAL A 136 16.36 2.98 3.92
N ALA A 137 15.80 3.76 4.85
CA ALA A 137 16.52 4.82 5.54
C ALA A 137 17.71 4.29 6.35
N LEU A 138 17.48 3.24 7.15
CA LEU A 138 18.53 2.59 7.94
C LEU A 138 19.59 1.94 7.07
N PHE A 139 19.23 1.38 5.92
CA PHE A 139 20.18 0.86 4.95
C PHE A 139 21.12 1.97 4.43
N GLY A 140 20.55 3.09 3.97
CA GLY A 140 21.36 4.22 3.50
C GLY A 140 22.29 4.77 4.58
N LEU A 141 21.77 4.90 5.81
CA LEU A 141 22.54 5.34 6.96
C LEU A 141 23.67 4.36 7.31
N ALA A 142 23.39 3.05 7.30
CA ALA A 142 24.40 2.02 7.59
C ALA A 142 25.55 2.06 6.57
N VAL A 143 25.23 2.16 5.28
CA VAL A 143 26.26 2.33 4.23
C VAL A 143 27.09 3.59 4.47
N ALA A 144 26.45 4.72 4.79
CA ALA A 144 27.17 5.96 5.08
C ALA A 144 28.12 5.82 6.29
N ILE A 145 27.68 5.16 7.35
CA ILE A 145 28.50 4.87 8.53
C ILE A 145 29.69 3.98 8.15
N ILE A 146 29.47 2.91 7.38
CA ILE A 146 30.54 2.00 6.95
C ILE A 146 31.60 2.75 6.14
N ILE A 147 31.19 3.61 5.20
CA ILE A 147 32.12 4.41 4.39
C ILE A 147 32.88 5.42 5.25
N ALA A 148 32.19 6.11 6.18
CA ALA A 148 32.82 7.04 7.10
C ALA A 148 33.86 6.37 8.01
N LEU A 149 33.56 5.17 8.53
CA LEU A 149 34.46 4.43 9.42
C LEU A 149 35.61 3.74 8.67
N SER A 150 35.41 3.36 7.41
CA SER A 150 36.46 2.75 6.59
C SER A 150 37.46 3.78 6.04
N GLY A 151 37.22 5.09 6.23
CA GLY A 151 38.06 6.14 5.66
C GLY A 151 37.98 6.19 4.13
N ALA A 152 37.02 5.51 3.53
CA ALA A 152 36.81 5.43 2.09
C ALA A 152 35.99 6.60 1.53
N ALA A 153 35.87 7.71 2.29
CA ALA A 153 35.24 8.92 1.81
C ALA A 153 36.01 9.44 0.59
N ILE A 154 35.37 9.36 -0.59
CA ILE A 154 35.87 9.86 -1.88
C ILE A 154 35.53 11.34 -2.01
#